data_AF-A0A7Y4B4K9-F1
#
_entry.id   AF-A0A7Y4B4K9-F1
#
_cell.length_a   1.000
_cell.length_b   1.000
_cell.length_c   1.000
_cell.angle_alpha   90.00
_cell.angle_beta   90.00
_cell.angle_gamma   90.00
#
_symmetry.space_group_name_H-M   'P 1'
#
loop_
_entity.id
_entity.type
_entity.pdbx_description
1 polymer ?
#
loop_
_entity_poly.entity_id
_entity_poly.type
_entity_poly.pdbx_seq_one_letter_code
_entity_poly.pdbx_strand_id
1 'polypeptide(L)'
;MTGKKIKEILNLRRIKQYGETTLGKLTIEGVDKSWFVLEPGGPDSIVEGSDKRISAGTYKVEPFSGTKYKNVYELKNVPGRTYVLIHAGNYHKNTEGCLMPGKSWGVLKDSHYYVSNSKVALKEIFLEIGKYKEIEIRVTNQLEK
;
A
#
# COMPACT_ATOMS: atom_id res chain seq x y z
N MET A 1 1.11 14.28 -27.56
CA MET A 1 0.84 14.35 -26.10
C MET A 1 -0.35 13.45 -25.82
N THR A 2 -0.12 12.22 -25.35
CA THR A 2 -1.22 11.31 -24.98
C THR A 2 -1.90 11.85 -23.73
N GLY A 3 -3.20 12.17 -23.83
CA GLY A 3 -3.98 12.66 -22.69
C GLY A 3 -4.00 11.62 -21.57
N LYS A 4 -3.77 12.06 -20.33
CA LYS A 4 -3.95 11.20 -19.16
C LYS A 4 -5.39 10.67 -19.12
N LYS A 5 -5.54 9.38 -18.81
CA LYS A 5 -6.85 8.77 -18.53
C LYS A 5 -7.49 9.47 -17.31
N ILE A 6 -8.83 9.48 -17.25
CA ILE A 6 -9.56 10.31 -16.28
C ILE A 6 -9.37 9.80 -14.85
N LYS A 7 -9.70 8.52 -14.59
CA LYS A 7 -9.67 7.93 -13.25
C LYS A 7 -9.22 6.47 -13.31
N GLU A 8 -8.59 5.99 -12.24
CA GLU A 8 -8.24 4.58 -12.04
C GLU A 8 -8.40 4.15 -10.58
N ILE A 9 -8.70 2.87 -10.36
CA ILE A 9 -8.81 2.26 -9.03
C ILE A 9 -7.77 1.15 -8.87
N LEU A 10 -6.89 1.33 -7.90
CA LEU A 10 -5.99 0.28 -7.44
C LEU A 10 -6.75 -0.64 -6.49
N ASN A 11 -6.71 -1.95 -6.73
CA ASN A 11 -7.33 -2.92 -5.87
C ASN A 11 -6.28 -3.56 -4.95
N LEU A 12 -6.28 -3.18 -3.68
CA LEU A 12 -5.46 -3.81 -2.64
C LEU A 12 -6.30 -4.83 -1.88
N ARG A 13 -6.00 -6.10 -2.09
CA ARG A 13 -6.64 -7.20 -1.38
C ARG A 13 -5.70 -7.77 -0.32
N ARG A 14 -6.05 -7.65 0.95
CA ARG A 14 -5.34 -8.31 2.07
C ARG A 14 -5.64 -9.81 2.03
N ILE A 15 -4.59 -10.63 1.95
CA ILE A 15 -4.70 -12.07 1.71
C ILE A 15 -4.19 -12.92 2.88
N LYS A 16 -3.22 -12.43 3.67
CA LYS A 16 -2.63 -13.16 4.79
C LYS A 16 -2.27 -12.21 5.93
N GLN A 17 -2.27 -12.73 7.15
CA GLN A 17 -1.75 -12.02 8.33
C GLN A 17 -0.91 -12.98 9.17
N TYR A 18 0.26 -12.52 9.62
CA TYR A 18 1.12 -13.28 10.51
C TYR A 18 1.98 -12.33 11.37
N GLY A 19 2.01 -12.55 12.68
CA GLY A 19 2.60 -11.62 13.64
C GLY A 19 2.04 -10.20 13.47
N GLU A 20 2.93 -9.21 13.51
CA GLU A 20 2.63 -7.79 13.30
C GLU A 20 2.53 -7.38 11.82
N THR A 21 2.19 -8.30 10.91
CA THR A 21 2.10 -7.99 9.47
C THR A 21 0.84 -8.48 8.80
N THR A 22 0.32 -7.65 7.89
CA THR A 22 -0.69 -8.03 6.91
C THR A 22 -0.05 -7.99 5.53
N LEU A 23 -0.22 -9.06 4.76
CA LEU A 23 0.20 -9.14 3.37
C LEU A 23 -1.01 -8.98 2.45
N GLY A 24 -0.91 -8.08 1.48
CA GLY A 24 -1.89 -7.88 0.43
C GLY A 24 -1.32 -8.05 -0.98
N LYS A 25 -2.22 -8.20 -1.94
CA LYS A 25 -1.94 -8.17 -3.38
C LYS A 25 -2.59 -6.94 -4.00
N LEU A 26 -1.81 -6.14 -4.71
CA LEU A 26 -2.23 -4.94 -5.42
C LEU A 26 -2.35 -5.26 -6.92
N THR A 27 -3.49 -4.90 -7.51
CA THR A 27 -3.75 -5.02 -8.95
C THR A 27 -4.38 -3.75 -9.50
N ILE A 28 -4.25 -3.54 -10.80
CA ILE A 28 -4.91 -2.46 -11.56
C ILE A 28 -5.59 -3.14 -12.75
N GLU A 29 -6.84 -2.80 -13.03
CA GLU A 29 -7.59 -3.42 -14.13
C GLU A 29 -6.93 -3.11 -15.48
N GLY A 30 -6.83 -4.13 -16.34
CA GLY A 30 -6.18 -4.00 -17.66
C GLY A 30 -4.64 -3.86 -17.62
N VAL A 31 -4.01 -3.98 -16.45
CA VAL A 31 -2.55 -4.00 -16.32
C VAL A 31 -2.10 -5.42 -16.00
N ASP A 32 -1.30 -6.03 -16.89
CA ASP A 32 -0.72 -7.37 -16.71
C ASP A 32 0.48 -7.36 -15.73
N LYS A 33 0.25 -6.79 -14.54
CA LYS A 33 1.20 -6.77 -13.43
C LYS A 33 0.43 -6.84 -12.12
N SER A 34 1.08 -7.40 -11.11
CA SER A 34 0.62 -7.30 -9.73
C SER A 34 1.82 -7.13 -8.80
N TRP A 35 1.53 -6.64 -7.60
CA TRP A 35 2.52 -6.38 -6.57
C TRP A 35 2.02 -6.92 -5.24
N PHE A 36 2.95 -7.21 -4.34
CA PHE A 36 2.62 -7.44 -2.93
C PHE A 36 2.69 -6.13 -2.18
N VAL A 37 1.94 -6.02 -1.09
CA VAL A 37 1.96 -4.86 -0.20
C VAL A 37 2.03 -5.38 1.23
N LEU A 38 3.01 -4.90 2.00
CA LEU A 38 3.12 -5.15 3.43
C LEU A 38 2.52 -3.96 4.19
N GLU A 39 1.65 -4.28 5.14
CA GLU A 39 1.04 -3.36 6.11
C GLU A 39 1.30 -3.89 7.52
N PRO A 40 1.12 -3.09 8.58
CA PRO A 40 1.06 -3.62 9.93
C PRO A 40 -0.03 -4.69 10.10
N GLY A 41 0.08 -5.46 11.17
CA GLY A 41 -0.93 -6.43 11.58
C GLY A 41 -2.28 -5.77 11.89
N GLY A 42 -3.35 -6.57 11.84
CA GLY A 42 -4.63 -6.18 12.41
C GLY A 42 -4.59 -6.13 13.95
N PRO A 43 -5.65 -5.66 14.62
CA PRO A 43 -6.91 -5.15 14.04
C PRO A 43 -6.72 -3.82 13.30
N ASP A 44 -7.75 -3.39 12.57
CA ASP A 44 -7.77 -2.08 11.94
C ASP A 44 -7.83 -0.98 13.01
N SER A 45 -7.23 0.19 12.75
CA SER A 45 -7.21 1.31 13.69
C SER A 45 -7.42 2.66 13.00
N ILE A 46 -8.15 3.54 13.68
CA ILE A 46 -8.30 4.97 13.34
C ILE A 46 -7.43 5.87 14.22
N VAL A 47 -6.64 5.31 15.14
CA VAL A 47 -5.79 6.08 16.06
C VAL A 47 -4.46 6.37 15.38
N GLU A 48 -4.06 7.63 15.29
CA GLU A 48 -2.77 8.04 14.71
C GLU A 48 -1.59 7.38 15.42
N GLY A 49 -0.59 6.93 14.65
CA GLY A 49 0.62 6.31 15.20
C GLY A 49 0.41 4.96 15.91
N SER A 50 -0.75 4.31 15.76
CA SER A 50 -1.07 3.09 16.51
C SER A 50 -0.31 1.83 16.08
N ASP A 51 0.59 1.91 15.09
CA ASP A 51 1.24 0.75 14.44
C ASP A 51 0.26 -0.37 14.05
N LYS A 52 -0.84 0.03 13.41
CA LYS A 52 -1.89 -0.88 12.91
C LYS A 52 -2.31 -0.45 11.52
N ARG A 53 -2.84 -1.42 10.77
CA ARG A 53 -3.35 -1.16 9.43
C ARG A 53 -4.59 -0.27 9.46
N ILE A 54 -4.81 0.48 8.39
CA ILE A 54 -6.01 1.30 8.20
C ILE A 54 -7.24 0.40 7.99
N SER A 55 -8.44 0.96 8.14
CA SER A 55 -9.66 0.22 7.80
C SER A 55 -9.71 -0.20 6.33
N ALA A 56 -10.41 -1.28 6.02
CA ALA A 56 -10.83 -1.54 4.64
C ALA A 56 -11.77 -0.43 4.17
N GLY A 57 -11.66 -0.04 2.89
CA GLY A 57 -12.38 1.11 2.35
C GLY A 57 -11.79 1.59 1.03
N THR A 58 -12.34 2.68 0.50
CA THR A 58 -11.80 3.34 -0.69
C THR A 58 -11.25 4.71 -0.31
N TYR A 59 -10.00 4.96 -0.67
CA TYR A 59 -9.27 6.18 -0.34
C TYR A 59 -8.77 6.85 -1.61
N LYS A 60 -8.80 8.19 -1.62
CA LYS A 60 -8.15 8.96 -2.68
C LYS A 60 -6.64 8.84 -2.55
N VAL A 61 -5.93 8.80 -3.67
CA VAL A 61 -4.47 8.70 -3.71
C VAL A 61 -3.91 9.92 -4.40
N GLU A 62 -3.15 10.73 -3.66
CA GLU A 62 -2.63 12.02 -4.14
C GLU A 62 -1.11 12.08 -4.04
N PRO A 63 -0.41 12.76 -4.97
CA PRO A 63 1.02 12.99 -4.86
C PRO A 63 1.38 13.71 -3.55
N PHE A 64 2.44 13.26 -2.89
CA PHE A 64 2.93 13.82 -1.63
C PHE A 64 4.46 13.87 -1.61
N SER A 65 5.00 14.96 -1.06
CA SER A 65 6.44 15.16 -0.85
C SER A 65 6.68 15.80 0.51
N GLY A 66 7.07 14.98 1.49
CA GLY A 66 7.41 15.42 2.85
C GLY A 66 8.90 15.63 3.04
N THR A 67 9.37 15.68 4.30
CA THR A 67 10.80 15.79 4.63
C THR A 67 11.52 14.45 4.47
N LYS A 68 10.96 13.39 5.05
CA LYS A 68 11.51 12.02 5.02
C LYS A 68 11.27 11.29 3.70
N TYR A 69 10.05 11.35 3.17
CA TYR A 69 9.65 10.68 1.93
C TYR A 69 9.36 11.73 0.85
N LYS A 70 10.08 11.64 -0.27
CA LYS A 70 9.97 12.55 -1.42
C LYS A 70 9.29 11.83 -2.59
N ASN A 71 8.42 12.53 -3.30
CA ASN A 71 7.78 12.05 -4.53
C ASN A 71 7.06 10.71 -4.36
N VAL A 72 6.31 10.59 -3.27
CA VAL A 72 5.47 9.43 -2.96
C VAL A 72 4.00 9.77 -3.17
N TYR A 73 3.11 8.81 -2.91
CA TYR A 73 1.68 9.06 -2.87
C TYR A 73 1.15 8.85 -1.45
N GLU A 74 0.15 9.63 -1.08
CA GLU A 74 -0.56 9.58 0.20
C GLU A 74 -2.01 9.15 -0.05
N LEU A 75 -2.52 8.27 0.81
CA LEU A 75 -3.95 8.01 0.92
C LEU A 75 -4.60 9.15 1.70
N LYS A 76 -5.53 9.86 1.07
CA LYS A 76 -6.25 10.99 1.68
C LYS A 76 -7.58 10.55 2.30
N ASN A 77 -8.01 11.34 3.28
CA ASN A 77 -9.26 11.15 4.01
C ASN A 77 -9.35 9.77 4.68
N VAL A 78 -8.23 9.25 5.16
CA VAL A 78 -8.22 8.06 6.02
C VAL A 78 -8.76 8.47 7.39
N PRO A 79 -9.84 7.86 7.91
CA PRO A 79 -10.41 8.25 9.19
C PRO A 79 -9.39 8.20 10.33
N GLY A 80 -9.18 9.34 10.98
CA GLY A 80 -8.28 9.49 12.13
C GLY A 80 -6.79 9.28 11.86
N ARG A 81 -6.40 9.10 10.59
CA ARG A 81 -5.00 8.90 10.17
C ARG A 81 -4.61 9.91 9.09
N THR A 82 -3.36 10.34 9.16
CA THR A 82 -2.70 11.24 8.22
C THR A 82 -1.41 10.60 7.73
N TYR A 83 -0.86 11.07 6.60
CA TYR A 83 0.41 10.58 6.08
C TYR A 83 0.47 9.06 5.94
N VAL A 84 -0.63 8.46 5.49
CA VAL A 84 -0.68 7.05 5.09
C VAL A 84 -0.08 6.94 3.70
N LEU A 85 1.23 6.71 3.63
CA LEU A 85 1.99 6.78 2.39
C LEU A 85 2.10 5.42 1.70
N ILE A 86 2.25 5.45 0.38
CA ILE A 86 2.78 4.33 -0.41
C ILE A 86 4.28 4.58 -0.55
N HIS A 87 5.11 3.83 0.17
CA HIS A 87 6.56 4.04 0.17
C HIS A 87 7.35 2.74 0.14
N ALA A 88 8.63 2.83 -0.23
CA ALA A 88 9.52 1.68 -0.17
C ALA A 88 9.85 1.33 1.28
N GLY A 89 9.76 0.04 1.59
CA GLY A 89 10.11 -0.57 2.87
C GLY A 89 9.95 -2.08 2.74
N ASN A 90 10.62 -2.85 3.59
CA ASN A 90 10.70 -4.30 3.41
C ASN A 90 10.21 -5.08 4.62
N TYR A 91 10.27 -4.48 5.81
CA TYR A 91 9.99 -5.13 7.09
C TYR A 91 8.95 -4.34 7.87
N HIS A 92 8.22 -5.00 8.76
CA HIS A 92 7.14 -4.39 9.55
C HIS A 92 7.58 -3.10 10.29
N LYS A 93 8.82 -3.08 10.82
CA LYS A 93 9.43 -1.89 11.48
C LYS A 93 9.63 -0.67 10.55
N ASN A 94 9.37 -0.80 9.26
CA ASN A 94 9.46 0.30 8.30
C ASN A 94 8.13 1.03 8.10
N THR A 95 7.05 0.60 8.77
CA THR A 95 5.72 1.21 8.66
C THR A 95 5.04 1.23 10.03
N GLU A 96 4.17 2.21 10.25
CA GLU A 96 3.25 2.28 11.41
C GLU A 96 1.79 2.41 10.92
N GLY A 97 1.54 2.11 9.63
CA GLY A 97 0.24 2.25 8.98
C GLY A 97 0.29 2.56 7.48
N CYS A 98 1.48 2.80 6.93
CA CYS A 98 1.74 2.98 5.50
C CYS A 98 1.69 1.67 4.71
N LEU A 99 1.53 1.79 3.39
CA LEU A 99 1.55 0.69 2.44
C LEU A 99 2.95 0.51 1.85
N MET A 100 3.55 -0.68 2.00
CA MET A 100 4.90 -0.97 1.49
C MET A 100 4.89 -1.98 0.34
N PRO A 101 5.00 -1.56 -0.92
CA PRO A 101 4.98 -2.46 -2.06
C PRO A 101 6.24 -3.33 -2.18
N GLY A 102 6.12 -4.50 -2.81
CA GLY A 102 7.23 -5.36 -3.20
C GLY A 102 6.90 -6.30 -4.36
N LYS A 103 7.93 -6.88 -4.99
CA LYS A 103 7.79 -7.82 -6.12
C LYS A 103 7.62 -9.26 -5.66
N SER A 104 8.13 -9.59 -4.48
CA SER A 104 7.91 -10.88 -3.82
C SER A 104 7.78 -10.68 -2.32
N TRP A 105 7.42 -11.74 -1.61
CA TRP A 105 7.29 -11.77 -0.16
C TRP A 105 7.87 -13.07 0.39
N GLY A 106 8.10 -13.10 1.70
CA GLY A 106 8.50 -14.30 2.43
C GLY A 106 8.14 -14.18 3.90
N VAL A 107 8.57 -15.18 4.69
CA VAL A 107 8.32 -15.26 6.13
C VAL A 107 9.66 -15.17 6.87
N LEU A 108 9.74 -14.30 7.86
CA LEU A 108 10.85 -14.20 8.79
C LEU A 108 10.73 -15.26 9.89
N LYS A 109 11.87 -15.60 10.51
CA LYS A 109 11.92 -16.59 11.61
C LYS A 109 11.09 -16.17 12.83
N ASP A 110 10.90 -14.87 13.03
CA ASP A 110 10.15 -14.28 14.14
C ASP A 110 8.65 -14.12 13.83
N SER A 111 8.13 -14.84 12.83
CA SER A 111 6.70 -14.92 12.51
C SER A 111 6.11 -13.65 11.90
N HIS A 112 6.89 -12.93 11.10
CA HIS A 112 6.42 -11.78 10.31
C HIS A 112 6.59 -12.03 8.81
N TYR A 113 5.72 -11.47 7.99
CA TYR A 113 5.99 -11.35 6.57
C TYR A 113 7.00 -10.24 6.29
N TYR A 114 7.72 -10.38 5.18
CA TYR A 114 8.50 -9.30 4.59
C TYR A 114 8.21 -9.23 3.09
N VAL A 115 8.47 -8.08 2.49
CA VAL A 115 8.46 -7.92 1.03
C VAL A 115 9.86 -7.64 0.51
N SER A 116 10.13 -8.01 -0.75
CA SER A 116 11.42 -7.76 -1.41
C SER A 116 11.25 -6.87 -2.64
N ASN A 117 12.37 -6.26 -3.10
CA ASN A 117 12.39 -5.39 -4.28
C ASN A 117 11.39 -4.22 -4.21
N SER A 118 11.26 -3.61 -3.03
CA SER A 118 10.28 -2.58 -2.75
C SER A 118 10.42 -1.33 -3.62
N LYS A 119 11.65 -0.87 -3.85
CA LYS A 119 11.94 0.26 -4.76
C LYS A 119 11.52 -0.02 -6.20
N VAL A 120 11.71 -1.26 -6.68
CA VAL A 120 11.30 -1.66 -8.03
C VAL A 120 9.78 -1.67 -8.14
N ALA A 121 9.10 -2.30 -7.19
CA ALA A 121 7.64 -2.31 -7.14
C ALA A 121 7.05 -0.90 -7.07
N LEU A 122 7.60 -0.04 -6.20
CA LEU A 122 7.17 1.34 -6.05
C LEU A 122 7.31 2.11 -7.37
N LYS A 123 8.46 2.00 -8.06
CA LYS A 123 8.69 2.65 -9.35
C LYS A 123 7.68 2.18 -10.39
N GLU A 124 7.40 0.88 -10.48
CA GLU A 124 6.42 0.35 -11.44
C GLU A 124 5.01 0.86 -11.16
N ILE A 125 4.57 0.84 -9.89
CA ILE A 125 3.26 1.36 -9.49
C ILE A 125 3.16 2.84 -9.85
N PHE A 126 4.17 3.64 -9.51
CA PHE A 126 4.14 5.10 -9.75
C PHE A 126 4.16 5.45 -11.23
N LEU A 127 4.91 4.69 -12.05
CA LEU A 127 4.88 4.82 -13.50
C LEU A 127 3.50 4.48 -14.08
N GLU A 128 2.80 3.50 -13.50
CA GLU A 128 1.46 3.12 -13.95
C GLU A 128 0.42 4.17 -13.57
N ILE A 129 0.33 4.51 -12.28
CA ILE A 129 -0.69 5.42 -11.78
C ILE A 129 -0.47 6.87 -12.24
N GLY A 130 0.78 7.25 -12.55
CA GLY A 130 1.12 8.56 -13.09
C GLY A 130 0.45 8.88 -14.44
N LYS A 131 -0.11 7.88 -15.13
CA LYS A 131 -0.87 8.01 -16.39
C LYS A 131 -2.30 8.54 -16.19
N TYR A 132 -2.79 8.60 -14.95
CA TYR A 132 -4.16 8.96 -14.61
C TYR A 132 -4.22 10.33 -13.92
N LYS A 133 -5.34 11.03 -14.05
CA LYS A 133 -5.57 12.31 -13.35
C LYS A 133 -6.06 12.09 -11.93
N GLU A 134 -6.98 11.15 -11.76
CA GLU A 134 -7.54 10.76 -10.47
C GLU A 134 -7.21 9.31 -10.16
N ILE A 135 -6.83 9.05 -8.91
CA ILE A 135 -6.45 7.72 -8.45
C ILE A 135 -7.17 7.46 -7.13
N GLU A 136 -7.79 6.29 -7.03
CA GLU A 136 -8.31 5.75 -5.78
C GLU A 136 -7.64 4.40 -5.50
N ILE A 137 -7.60 4.02 -4.23
CA ILE A 137 -7.23 2.67 -3.81
C ILE A 137 -8.37 2.07 -3.02
N ARG A 138 -8.83 0.90 -3.45
CA ARG A 138 -9.83 0.09 -2.76
C ARG A 138 -9.12 -1.01 -1.97
N VAL A 139 -9.21 -0.92 -0.65
CA VAL A 139 -8.65 -1.88 0.30
C VAL A 139 -9.76 -2.87 0.72
N THR A 140 -9.50 -4.16 0.60
CA THR A 140 -10.45 -5.23 0.96
C THR A 140 -9.79 -6.32 1.80
N ASN A 141 -10.57 -6.96 2.67
CA ASN A 141 -10.13 -8.09 3.48
C ASN A 141 -10.59 -9.41 2.83
N GLN A 142 -9.64 -10.26 2.42
CA GLN A 142 -9.86 -11.66 2.02
C GLN A 142 -8.78 -12.52 2.66
N LEU A 143 -8.66 -12.40 3.99
CA LEU A 143 -7.69 -13.18 4.76
C LEU A 143 -8.04 -14.66 4.60
N GLU A 144 -7.14 -15.41 3.98
CA GLU A 144 -7.25 -16.87 3.89
C GLU A 144 -7.32 -17.44 5.32
N LYS A 145 -8.23 -18.39 5.53
CA LYS A 145 -8.37 -19.11 6.79
C LYS A 145 -7.20 -20.05 7.01
#